data_AF-N1WAQ2-F1
#
_entry.id   AF-N1WAQ2-F1
#
_cell.length_a   1.000
_cell.length_b   1.000
_cell.length_c   1.000
_cell.angle_alpha   90.00
_cell.angle_beta   90.00
_cell.angle_gamma   90.00
#
_symmetry.space_group_name_H-M   'P 1'
#
loop_
_entity.id
_entity.type
_entity.pdbx_description
1 polymer ?
#
loop_
_entity_poly.entity_id
_entity_poly.type
_entity_poly.pdbx_seq_one_letter_code
_entity_poly.pdbx_strand_id
1 'polypeptide(L)'
;MRNFLPKISIVVLFFVQTGFLWAEEGRDRLNAVIGKMYSLESFRASVTINGGLTGVVSFKSPNQLHVRFSDGRIISSNGRILWFYNPDSSIAGKQDLRGVSGGLGGLLSGYENVSVSGRTFRLTSNTKRYNEIILVVSDNDLPRVLKMKRSDEEITEVAFSGIATNIGLGTGLFNFQPPTSSQIVENPLNQKE
;
A
#
# COMPACT_ATOMS: atom_id res chain seq x y z
N MET A 1 7.16 -55.61 -48.72
CA MET A 1 6.72 -54.24 -49.09
C MET A 1 5.47 -53.94 -48.26
N ARG A 2 5.60 -53.48 -47.01
CA ARG A 2 5.77 -52.09 -46.56
C ARG A 2 4.75 -51.14 -47.21
N ASN A 3 3.74 -50.74 -46.43
CA ASN A 3 3.15 -49.38 -46.39
C ASN A 3 2.13 -49.32 -45.24
N PHE A 4 2.63 -49.05 -44.03
CA PHE A 4 1.82 -48.58 -42.90
C PHE A 4 1.83 -47.05 -42.94
N LEU A 5 0.65 -46.45 -43.10
CA LEU A 5 0.43 -45.02 -42.85
C LEU A 5 0.70 -44.70 -41.37
N PRO A 6 1.40 -43.62 -41.02
CA PRO A 6 1.49 -43.19 -39.64
C PRO A 6 0.18 -42.48 -39.25
N LYS A 7 -0.49 -43.00 -38.22
CA LYS A 7 -1.56 -42.28 -37.52
C LYS A 7 -0.95 -41.05 -36.86
N ILE A 8 -1.36 -39.87 -37.32
CA ILE A 8 -1.10 -38.59 -36.69
C ILE A 8 -1.76 -38.63 -35.30
N SER A 9 -0.94 -38.81 -34.25
CA SER A 9 -1.39 -38.58 -32.88
C SER A 9 -1.18 -37.10 -32.58
N ILE A 10 -2.25 -36.32 -32.63
CA ILE A 10 -2.30 -34.99 -32.04
C ILE A 10 -2.24 -35.20 -30.53
N VAL A 11 -1.03 -35.13 -29.97
CA VAL A 11 -0.84 -34.98 -28.52
C VAL A 11 -1.14 -33.52 -28.21
N VAL A 12 -2.36 -33.28 -27.74
CA VAL A 12 -2.81 -31.99 -27.23
C VAL A 12 -1.98 -31.66 -25.99
N LEU A 13 -1.05 -30.72 -26.14
CA LEU A 13 -0.20 -30.17 -25.10
C LEU A 13 -1.02 -29.20 -24.22
N PHE A 14 -1.73 -29.71 -23.22
CA PHE A 14 -2.41 -28.90 -22.19
C PHE A 14 -1.69 -29.10 -20.85
N PHE A 15 -0.58 -28.41 -20.61
CA PHE A 15 0.04 -28.47 -19.28
C PHE A 15 0.67 -27.17 -18.75
N VAL A 16 0.45 -26.00 -19.35
CA VAL A 16 1.07 -24.74 -18.86
C VAL A 16 0.13 -23.54 -18.94
N GLN A 17 -1.08 -23.61 -18.36
CA GLN A 17 -1.92 -22.40 -18.23
C GLN A 17 -2.66 -22.24 -16.89
N THR A 18 -2.68 -23.24 -16.00
CA THR A 18 -3.46 -23.13 -14.76
C THR A 18 -2.95 -22.00 -13.87
N GLY A 19 -1.64 -21.74 -13.81
CA GLY A 19 -1.08 -20.64 -12.99
C GLY A 19 -1.45 -19.23 -13.46
N PHE A 20 -1.72 -19.03 -14.76
CA PHE A 20 -2.07 -17.70 -15.29
C PHE A 20 -3.51 -17.29 -14.93
N LEU A 21 -4.44 -18.25 -14.92
CA LEU A 21 -5.86 -17.97 -14.64
C LEU A 21 -6.10 -17.49 -13.20
N TRP A 22 -5.43 -18.10 -12.22
CA TRP A 22 -5.54 -17.67 -10.80
C TRP A 22 -4.86 -16.32 -10.52
N ALA A 23 -3.79 -16.01 -11.25
CA ALA A 23 -3.08 -14.74 -11.11
C ALA A 23 -3.88 -13.56 -11.67
N GLU A 24 -4.59 -13.77 -12.79
CA GLU A 24 -5.49 -12.79 -13.39
C GLU A 24 -6.68 -12.49 -12.46
N GLU A 25 -7.34 -13.53 -11.95
CA GLU A 25 -8.43 -13.39 -10.96
C GLU A 25 -7.94 -12.68 -9.67
N GLY A 26 -6.77 -13.05 -9.17
CA GLY A 26 -6.20 -12.44 -7.97
C GLY A 26 -5.91 -10.94 -8.15
N ARG A 27 -5.41 -10.55 -9.32
CA ARG A 27 -5.15 -9.16 -9.67
C ARG A 27 -6.44 -8.36 -9.82
N ASP A 28 -7.48 -8.91 -10.43
CA ASP A 28 -8.78 -8.24 -10.56
C ASP A 28 -9.42 -7.98 -9.20
N ARG A 29 -9.36 -8.96 -8.29
CA ARG A 29 -9.83 -8.78 -6.91
C ARG A 29 -9.02 -7.72 -6.17
N LEU A 30 -7.70 -7.68 -6.35
CA LEU A 30 -6.85 -6.64 -5.76
C LEU A 30 -7.20 -5.26 -6.32
N ASN A 31 -7.45 -5.15 -7.62
CA ASN A 31 -7.86 -3.92 -8.28
C ASN A 31 -9.21 -3.43 -7.75
N ALA A 32 -10.16 -4.34 -7.46
CA ALA A 32 -11.43 -3.99 -6.83
C ALA A 32 -11.22 -3.39 -5.42
N VAL A 33 -10.35 -3.98 -4.60
CA VAL A 33 -9.97 -3.43 -3.28
C VAL A 33 -9.34 -2.04 -3.42
N ILE A 34 -8.39 -1.86 -4.36
CA ILE A 34 -7.75 -0.57 -4.62
C ILE A 34 -8.78 0.47 -5.10
N GLY A 35 -9.67 0.08 -6.01
CA GLY A 35 -10.77 0.91 -6.50
C GLY A 35 -11.71 1.34 -5.38
N LYS A 36 -12.05 0.42 -4.46
CA LYS A 36 -12.86 0.72 -3.28
C LYS A 36 -12.20 1.75 -2.37
N MET A 37 -10.89 1.65 -2.15
CA MET A 37 -10.16 2.66 -1.36
C MET A 37 -10.16 4.03 -2.04
N TYR A 38 -9.98 4.08 -3.36
CA TYR A 38 -10.02 5.32 -4.13
C TYR A 38 -11.42 5.93 -4.23
N SER A 39 -12.49 5.14 -4.07
CA SER A 39 -13.85 5.65 -4.05
C SER A 39 -14.23 6.31 -2.72
N LEU A 40 -13.39 6.24 -1.68
CA LEU A 40 -13.68 6.85 -0.39
C LEU A 40 -13.42 8.36 -0.46
N GLU A 41 -14.42 9.16 -0.08
CA GLU A 41 -14.23 10.61 0.07
C GLU A 41 -13.30 10.92 1.24
N SER A 42 -13.42 10.12 2.31
CA SER A 42 -12.56 10.19 3.48
C SER A 42 -12.54 8.86 4.21
N PHE A 43 -11.49 8.63 4.99
CA PHE A 43 -11.52 7.63 6.04
C PHE A 43 -10.69 8.06 7.25
N ARG A 44 -11.04 7.53 8.41
CA ARG A 44 -10.24 7.63 9.63
C ARG A 44 -10.15 6.26 10.26
N ALA A 45 -8.97 5.92 10.77
CA ALA A 45 -8.74 4.66 11.47
C ALA A 45 -7.68 4.84 12.56
N SER A 46 -7.70 3.96 13.55
CA SER A 46 -6.54 3.76 14.43
C SER A 46 -5.56 2.83 13.72
N VAL A 47 -4.26 3.12 13.85
CA VAL A 47 -3.17 2.30 13.33
C VAL A 47 -2.29 1.78 14.44
N THR A 48 -1.73 0.59 14.24
CA THR A 48 -0.68 0.01 15.09
C THR A 48 0.42 -0.54 14.20
N ILE A 49 1.65 -0.10 14.42
CA ILE A 49 2.83 -0.50 13.67
C ILE A 49 3.66 -1.45 14.55
N ASN A 50 3.96 -2.63 14.02
CA ASN A 50 4.74 -3.69 14.67
C ASN A 50 4.27 -4.02 16.09
N GLY A 51 2.96 -3.90 16.35
CA GLY A 51 2.35 -4.17 17.66
C GLY A 51 2.67 -3.14 18.76
N GLY A 52 3.48 -2.11 18.49
CA GLY A 52 3.96 -1.16 19.50
C GLY A 52 3.53 0.27 19.25
N LEU A 53 3.97 0.85 18.13
CA LEU A 53 3.68 2.25 17.82
C LEU A 53 2.23 2.41 17.37
N THR A 54 1.46 3.25 18.06
CA THR A 54 0.05 3.49 17.72
C THR A 54 -0.14 4.88 17.12
N GLY A 55 -1.27 5.09 16.46
CA GLY A 55 -1.62 6.40 15.91
C GLY A 55 -3.02 6.45 15.32
N VAL A 56 -3.36 7.62 14.78
CA VAL A 56 -4.59 7.84 14.03
C VAL A 56 -4.22 8.26 12.62
N VAL A 57 -4.73 7.53 11.63
CA VAL A 57 -4.69 7.92 10.22
C VAL A 57 -6.01 8.59 9.85
N SER A 58 -5.92 9.70 9.16
CA SER A 58 -7.02 10.39 8.51
C SER A 58 -6.64 10.61 7.05
N PHE A 59 -7.56 10.32 6.15
CA PHE A 59 -7.40 10.50 4.72
C PHE A 59 -8.60 11.24 4.17
N LYS A 60 -8.36 12.11 3.19
CA LYS A 60 -9.40 12.78 2.43
C LYS A 60 -9.00 12.83 0.95
N SER A 61 -9.94 12.45 0.09
CA SER A 61 -9.74 12.52 -1.34
C SER A 61 -9.74 13.99 -1.82
N PRO A 62 -8.89 14.37 -2.78
CA PRO A 62 -7.78 13.59 -3.32
C PRO A 62 -6.49 13.79 -2.51
N ASN A 63 -5.73 12.70 -2.32
CA ASN A 63 -4.32 12.71 -1.87
C ASN A 63 -4.00 13.39 -0.52
N GLN A 64 -5.00 13.72 0.31
CA GLN A 64 -4.75 14.32 1.62
C GLN A 64 -4.63 13.21 2.67
N LEU A 65 -3.56 13.27 3.45
CA LEU A 65 -3.22 12.28 4.46
C LEU A 65 -2.76 12.99 5.73
N HIS A 66 -3.17 12.50 6.89
CA HIS A 66 -2.63 12.92 8.16
C HIS A 66 -2.54 11.70 9.08
N VAL A 67 -1.33 11.35 9.48
CA VAL A 67 -1.05 10.33 10.48
C VAL A 67 -0.42 11.03 11.67
N ARG A 68 -1.04 10.89 12.84
CA ARG A 68 -0.48 11.32 14.11
C ARG A 68 -0.21 10.10 14.96
N PHE A 69 1.06 9.88 15.27
CA PHE A 69 1.48 8.79 16.14
C PHE A 69 1.38 9.19 17.62
N SER A 70 1.30 8.18 18.49
CA SER A 70 1.17 8.34 19.93
C SER A 70 2.38 9.02 20.57
N ASP A 71 3.56 8.93 19.94
CA ASP A 71 4.80 9.58 20.36
C ASP A 71 4.96 11.00 19.78
N GLY A 72 3.95 11.51 19.09
CA GLY A 72 3.95 12.86 18.52
C GLY A 72 4.58 12.98 17.14
N ARG A 73 5.13 11.90 16.56
CA ARG A 73 5.52 11.90 15.14
C ARG A 73 4.31 12.17 14.25
N ILE A 74 4.53 12.92 13.18
CA ILE A 74 3.48 13.29 12.23
C ILE A 74 3.93 12.96 10.81
N ILE A 75 3.02 12.38 10.03
CA ILE A 75 3.11 12.29 8.57
C ILE A 75 1.90 13.02 8.02
N SER A 76 2.08 14.09 7.24
CA SER A 76 0.95 14.87 6.74
C SER A 76 1.17 15.30 5.31
N SER A 77 0.18 15.07 4.46
CA SER A 77 0.17 15.58 3.10
C SER A 77 -1.14 16.30 2.78
N ASN A 78 -1.01 17.41 2.04
CA ASN A 78 -2.13 18.13 1.45
C ASN A 78 -2.31 17.81 -0.05
N GLY A 79 -1.68 16.73 -0.54
CA GLY A 79 -1.68 16.34 -1.95
C GLY A 79 -0.61 17.00 -2.82
N ARG A 80 0.08 18.04 -2.32
CA ARG A 80 1.21 18.69 -2.99
C ARG A 80 2.50 18.52 -2.21
N ILE A 81 2.45 18.80 -0.92
CA ILE A 81 3.59 18.66 -0.01
C ILE A 81 3.30 17.48 0.92
N LEU A 82 4.34 16.71 1.22
CA LEU A 82 4.35 15.69 2.25
C LEU A 82 5.37 16.08 3.31
N TRP A 83 4.90 16.12 4.55
CA TRP A 83 5.70 16.38 5.74
C TRP A 83 5.89 15.09 6.53
N PHE A 84 7.12 14.88 7.00
CA PHE A 84 7.45 13.93 8.04
C PHE A 84 8.10 14.69 9.19
N TYR A 85 7.55 14.59 10.39
CA TYR A 85 8.05 15.30 11.55
C TYR A 85 8.39 14.33 12.68
N ASN A 86 9.59 14.48 13.24
CA ASN A 86 10.02 13.80 14.45
C ASN A 86 10.21 14.83 15.57
N PRO A 87 9.40 14.78 16.65
CA PRO A 87 9.53 15.72 17.77
C PRO A 87 10.84 15.56 18.54
N ASP A 88 11.36 14.34 18.67
CA ASP A 88 12.54 14.07 19.51
C ASP A 88 13.81 14.72 18.95
N SER A 89 13.92 14.76 17.62
CA SER A 89 15.04 15.43 16.94
C SER A 89 14.72 16.85 16.50
N SER A 90 13.46 17.29 16.61
CA SER A 90 12.98 18.54 16.00
C SER A 90 13.32 18.65 14.51
N ILE A 91 13.30 17.53 13.78
CA ILE A 91 13.55 17.48 12.34
C ILE A 91 12.23 17.30 11.60
N ALA A 92 12.04 18.12 10.56
CA ALA A 92 10.92 18.04 9.63
C ALA A 92 11.43 17.81 8.20
N GLY A 93 11.12 16.67 7.61
CA GLY A 93 11.29 16.42 6.19
C GLY A 93 10.14 17.02 5.39
N LYS A 94 10.45 17.82 4.36
CA LYS A 94 9.48 18.41 3.44
C LYS A 94 9.69 17.85 2.05
N GLN A 95 8.72 17.12 1.52
CA GLN A 95 8.80 16.50 0.21
C GLN A 95 7.78 17.14 -0.74
N ASP A 96 8.23 17.62 -1.89
CA ASP A 96 7.33 17.95 -2.99
C ASP A 96 6.90 16.64 -3.67
N LEU A 97 5.59 16.40 -3.73
CA LEU A 97 5.02 15.20 -4.34
C LEU A 97 4.91 15.30 -5.86
N ARG A 98 5.08 16.50 -6.45
CA ARG A 98 4.90 16.75 -7.90
C ARG A 98 3.57 16.19 -8.45
N GLY A 99 2.54 16.15 -7.60
CA GLY A 99 1.22 15.60 -7.94
C GLY A 99 1.10 14.08 -7.86
N VAL A 100 2.13 13.35 -7.43
CA VAL A 100 2.12 11.88 -7.28
C VAL A 100 2.15 11.54 -5.79
N SER A 101 1.05 11.04 -5.25
CA SER A 101 1.07 10.43 -3.92
C SER A 101 1.22 8.91 -4.08
N GLY A 102 2.31 8.36 -3.53
CA GLY A 102 2.58 6.92 -3.48
C GLY A 102 1.69 6.20 -2.46
N GLY A 103 0.37 6.42 -2.54
CA GLY A 103 -0.61 5.85 -1.63
C GLY A 103 -0.70 4.32 -1.74
N LEU A 104 -1.65 3.72 -1.02
CA LEU A 104 -1.79 2.26 -0.97
C LEU A 104 -1.95 1.62 -2.36
N GLY A 105 -2.64 2.25 -3.31
CA GLY A 105 -2.71 1.71 -4.66
C GLY A 105 -1.36 1.70 -5.37
N GLY A 106 -0.51 2.72 -5.18
CA GLY A 106 0.88 2.71 -5.67
C GLY A 106 1.71 1.61 -5.02
N LEU A 107 1.61 1.47 -3.68
CA LEU A 107 2.30 0.45 -2.90
C LEU A 107 1.92 -0.98 -3.30
N LEU A 108 0.66 -1.22 -3.65
CA LEU A 108 0.12 -2.53 -4.01
C LEU A 108 0.22 -2.80 -5.53
N SER A 109 0.69 -1.85 -6.33
CA SER A 109 0.75 -1.98 -7.78
C SER A 109 2.06 -2.58 -8.30
N GLY A 110 1.96 -3.26 -9.44
CA GLY A 110 3.11 -3.72 -10.21
C GLY A 110 3.86 -4.92 -9.62
N TYR A 111 3.23 -5.69 -8.74
CA TYR A 111 3.73 -7.01 -8.33
C TYR A 111 3.46 -8.05 -9.41
N GLU A 112 4.40 -8.95 -9.63
CA GLU A 112 4.38 -9.98 -10.67
C GLU A 112 3.37 -11.07 -10.33
N ASN A 113 3.26 -11.46 -9.06
CA ASN A 113 2.31 -12.47 -8.62
C ASN A 113 1.35 -11.89 -7.59
N VAL A 114 0.06 -12.15 -7.77
CA VAL A 114 -1.00 -11.84 -6.81
C VAL A 114 -1.79 -13.13 -6.57
N SER A 115 -1.76 -13.61 -5.33
CA SER A 115 -2.53 -14.78 -4.90
C SER A 115 -3.53 -14.37 -3.82
N VAL A 116 -4.70 -14.98 -3.82
CA VAL A 116 -5.78 -14.64 -2.89
C VAL A 116 -6.31 -15.89 -2.21
N SER A 117 -6.38 -15.85 -0.89
CA SER A 117 -6.97 -16.90 -0.07
C SER A 117 -7.96 -16.25 0.90
N GLY A 118 -9.26 -16.47 0.65
CA GLY A 118 -10.33 -15.76 1.33
C GLY A 118 -10.20 -14.24 1.14
N ARG A 119 -9.75 -13.55 2.18
CA ARG A 119 -9.61 -12.08 2.26
C ARG A 119 -8.15 -11.63 2.43
N THR A 120 -7.24 -12.58 2.24
CA THR A 120 -5.81 -12.37 2.33
C THR A 120 -5.25 -12.35 0.92
N PHE A 121 -4.66 -11.23 0.56
CA PHE A 121 -3.89 -11.06 -0.65
C PHE A 121 -2.42 -11.21 -0.32
N ARG A 122 -1.70 -12.01 -1.10
CA ARG A 122 -0.24 -12.09 -1.07
C ARG A 122 0.28 -11.65 -2.43
N LEU A 123 1.07 -10.59 -2.41
CA LEU A 123 1.70 -9.99 -3.57
C LEU A 123 3.21 -10.27 -3.47
N THR A 124 3.84 -10.79 -4.52
CA THR A 124 5.29 -11.03 -4.51
C THR A 124 6.00 -10.45 -5.73
N SER A 125 7.23 -9.99 -5.50
CA SER A 125 8.11 -9.39 -6.49
C SER A 125 9.57 -9.55 -6.09
N ASN A 126 10.45 -9.80 -7.05
CA ASN A 126 11.89 -9.80 -6.80
C ASN A 126 12.54 -8.44 -7.12
N THR A 127 11.78 -7.49 -7.66
CA THR A 127 12.28 -6.21 -8.17
C THR A 127 11.79 -5.02 -7.34
N LYS A 128 10.72 -5.20 -6.56
CA LYS A 128 10.17 -4.17 -5.66
C LYS A 128 10.96 -4.10 -4.36
N ARG A 129 10.94 -2.91 -3.72
CA ARG A 129 11.51 -2.66 -2.39
C ARG A 129 11.00 -3.65 -1.34
N TYR A 130 9.70 -3.89 -1.36
CA TYR A 130 9.08 -4.96 -0.58
C TYR A 130 8.91 -6.15 -1.50
N ASN A 131 9.60 -7.24 -1.21
CA ASN A 131 9.56 -8.44 -2.03
C ASN A 131 8.26 -9.24 -1.80
N GLU A 132 7.62 -9.04 -0.66
CA GLU A 132 6.31 -9.60 -0.34
C GLU A 132 5.45 -8.58 0.41
N ILE A 133 4.18 -8.48 -0.01
CA ILE A 133 3.14 -7.80 0.74
C ILE A 133 2.03 -8.79 1.06
N ILE A 134 1.63 -8.85 2.32
CA ILE A 134 0.40 -9.51 2.76
C ILE A 134 -0.61 -8.44 3.15
N LEU A 135 -1.71 -8.36 2.41
CA LEU A 135 -2.84 -7.48 2.70
C LEU A 135 -4.04 -8.32 3.16
N VAL A 136 -4.55 -8.04 4.35
CA VAL A 136 -5.81 -8.61 4.85
C VAL A 136 -6.88 -7.54 4.82
N VAL A 137 -8.05 -7.85 4.25
CA VAL A 137 -9.20 -6.94 4.18
C VAL A 137 -10.40 -7.41 5.01
N SER A 138 -11.31 -6.48 5.26
CA SER A 138 -12.62 -6.69 5.90
C SER A 138 -13.71 -7.12 4.89
N ASP A 139 -14.97 -7.28 5.35
CA ASP A 139 -16.10 -7.76 4.52
C ASP A 139 -16.49 -6.74 3.46
N ASN A 140 -16.12 -5.49 3.72
CA ASN A 140 -16.38 -4.38 2.83
C ASN A 140 -15.10 -3.94 2.10
N ASP A 141 -14.14 -4.85 1.96
CA ASP A 141 -12.86 -4.65 1.27
C ASP A 141 -11.96 -3.53 1.85
N LEU A 142 -12.23 -3.09 3.09
CA LEU A 142 -11.36 -2.12 3.77
C LEU A 142 -10.12 -2.81 4.35
N PRO A 143 -8.93 -2.17 4.30
CA PRO A 143 -7.68 -2.76 4.81
C PRO A 143 -7.75 -3.00 6.32
N ARG A 144 -7.23 -4.14 6.79
CA ARG A 144 -7.16 -4.52 8.21
C ARG A 144 -5.74 -4.75 8.67
N VAL A 145 -4.94 -5.44 7.86
CA VAL A 145 -3.52 -5.68 8.14
C VAL A 145 -2.76 -5.54 6.84
N LEU A 146 -1.61 -4.87 6.90
CA LEU A 146 -0.64 -4.77 5.83
C LEU A 146 0.71 -5.21 6.40
N LYS A 147 1.24 -6.34 5.93
CA LYS A 147 2.62 -6.76 6.22
C LYS A 147 3.46 -6.53 4.99
N MET A 148 4.59 -5.85 5.14
CA MET A 148 5.53 -5.54 4.10
C MET A 148 6.86 -6.15 4.48
N LYS A 149 7.32 -7.12 3.69
CA LYS A 149 8.60 -7.80 3.87
C LYS A 149 9.60 -7.28 2.86
N ARG A 150 10.82 -7.04 3.32
CA ARG A 150 11.98 -6.64 2.50
C ARG A 150 12.87 -7.85 2.19
N SER A 151 13.81 -7.67 1.27
CA SER A 151 14.80 -8.69 0.89
C SER A 151 15.77 -9.07 2.00
N ASP A 152 15.97 -8.20 2.98
CA ASP A 152 16.76 -8.44 4.20
C ASP A 152 15.93 -9.09 5.33
N GLU A 153 14.75 -9.64 4.99
CA GLU A 153 13.81 -10.30 5.90
C GLU A 153 13.18 -9.36 6.95
N GLU A 154 13.44 -8.05 6.88
CA GLU A 154 12.76 -7.08 7.74
C GLU A 154 11.26 -7.02 7.40
N ILE A 155 10.42 -7.13 8.42
CA ILE A 155 8.95 -7.09 8.29
C ILE A 155 8.43 -5.85 9.00
N THR A 156 7.68 -5.03 8.27
CA THR A 156 6.83 -3.99 8.85
C THR A 156 5.38 -4.43 8.77
N GLU A 157 4.70 -4.49 9.91
CA GLU A 157 3.28 -4.77 10.02
C GLU A 157 2.52 -3.49 10.42
N VAL A 158 1.46 -3.17 9.68
CA VAL A 158 0.51 -2.10 9.99
C VAL A 158 -0.88 -2.69 10.14
N ALA A 159 -1.45 -2.60 11.33
CA ALA A 159 -2.82 -3.02 11.62
C ALA A 159 -3.75 -1.80 11.70
N PHE A 160 -4.94 -1.92 11.11
CA PHE A 160 -5.99 -0.90 11.09
C PHE A 160 -7.20 -1.37 11.90
N SER A 161 -7.76 -0.47 12.70
CA SER A 161 -8.97 -0.70 13.50
C SER A 161 -9.85 0.55 13.58
N GLY A 162 -11.12 0.35 13.92
CA GLY A 162 -12.08 1.46 14.08
C GLY A 162 -12.24 2.30 12.80
N ILE A 163 -12.27 1.66 11.63
CA ILE A 163 -12.33 2.37 10.35
C ILE A 163 -13.70 3.00 10.17
N ALA A 164 -13.71 4.33 10.08
CA ALA A 164 -14.87 5.13 9.71
C ALA A 164 -14.62 5.75 8.34
N THR A 165 -15.58 5.62 7.41
CA THR A 165 -15.47 6.10 6.03
C THR A 165 -16.50 7.17 5.72
N ASN A 166 -16.22 8.04 4.75
CA ASN A 166 -17.12 9.10 4.26
C ASN A 166 -17.61 10.01 5.39
N ILE A 167 -16.72 10.34 6.31
CA ILE A 167 -16.94 11.26 7.42
C ILE A 167 -16.48 12.69 7.08
N GLY A 168 -17.10 13.68 7.71
CA GLY A 168 -16.68 15.07 7.57
C GLY A 168 -15.29 15.31 8.19
N LEU A 169 -14.28 15.57 7.34
CA LEU A 169 -12.94 15.96 7.77
C LEU A 169 -12.63 17.40 7.34
N GLY A 170 -12.28 18.24 8.32
CA GLY A 170 -11.86 19.62 8.10
C GLY A 170 -10.54 19.70 7.32
N THR A 171 -10.45 20.63 6.37
CA THR A 171 -9.27 20.78 5.50
C THR A 171 -8.01 21.19 6.25
N GLY A 172 -8.16 21.92 7.37
CA GLY A 172 -7.03 22.34 8.22
C GLY A 172 -6.22 21.16 8.79
N LEU A 173 -6.83 19.98 8.94
CA LEU A 173 -6.15 18.77 9.44
C LEU A 173 -4.94 18.37 8.59
N PHE A 174 -4.99 18.64 7.28
CA PHE A 174 -4.00 18.17 6.31
C PHE A 174 -2.89 19.20 6.02
N ASN A 175 -3.03 20.42 6.55
CA ASN A 175 -2.10 21.53 6.36
C ASN A 175 -1.15 21.67 7.54
N PHE A 176 -0.44 20.58 7.87
CA PHE A 176 0.55 20.58 8.93
C PHE A 176 1.69 21.58 8.64
N GLN A 177 2.13 22.25 9.71
CA GLN A 177 3.34 23.05 9.76
C GLN A 177 4.16 22.58 10.97
N PRO A 178 5.44 22.24 10.80
CA PRO A 178 6.29 21.92 11.94
C PRO A 178 6.51 23.15 12.84
N PRO A 179 6.87 22.97 14.12
CA PRO A 179 7.28 24.07 14.98
C PRO A 179 8.39 24.90 14.32
N THR A 180 8.39 26.23 14.56
CA THR A 180 9.35 27.17 13.94
C THR A 180 10.82 26.89 14.31
N SER A 181 11.06 26.19 15.41
CA SER A 181 12.38 25.74 15.85
C SER A 181 12.88 24.50 15.11
N SER A 182 12.07 23.87 14.25
CA SER A 182 12.43 22.61 13.61
C SER A 182 13.44 22.82 12.48
N GLN A 183 14.42 21.93 12.39
CA GLN A 183 15.29 21.85 11.21
C GLN A 183 14.50 21.26 10.04
N ILE A 184 14.45 21.98 8.92
CA ILE A 184 13.78 21.52 7.70
C ILE A 184 14.78 20.84 6.76
N VAL A 185 14.48 19.61 6.37
CA VAL A 185 15.20 18.86 5.32
C VAL A 185 14.32 18.82 4.08
N GLU A 186 14.77 19.47 3.00
CA GLU A 186 14.03 19.56 1.74
C GLU A 186 14.25 18.33 0.85
N ASN A 187 13.16 17.79 0.32
CA ASN A 187 13.07 16.63 -0.57
C ASN A 187 13.91 15.42 -0.14
N PRO A 188 13.77 14.92 1.10
CA PRO A 188 14.60 13.84 1.63
C PRO A 188 14.43 12.53 0.84
N LEU A 189 13.31 12.32 0.14
CA LEU A 189 13.06 11.10 -0.63
C LEU A 189 13.66 11.12 -2.04
N ASN A 190 14.24 12.24 -2.48
CA ASN A 190 14.90 12.33 -3.79
C ASN A 190 16.38 11.91 -3.75
N GLN A 191 16.93 11.64 -2.56
CA GLN A 191 18.31 11.22 -2.41
C GLN A 191 18.42 9.75 -2.85
N LYS A 192 19.38 9.46 -3.72
CA LYS A 192 19.67 8.07 -4.11
C LYS A 192 20.29 7.37 -2.90
N GLU A 193 19.78 6.20 -2.55
CA GLU A 193 20.49 5.22 -1.71
C GLU A 193 21.81 4.80 -2.37
#